data_AF-A0A5V3WRE3-F1
#
_entry.id   AF-A0A5V3WRE3-F1
#
_cell.length_a   1.000
_cell.length_b   1.000
_cell.length_c   1.000
_cell.angle_alpha   90.00
_cell.angle_beta   90.00
_cell.angle_gamma   90.00
#
_symmetry.space_group_name_H-M   'P 1'
#
loop_
_entity.id
_entity.type
_entity.pdbx_description
1 polymer ?
#
loop_
_entity_poly.entity_id
_entity_poly.type
_entity_poly.pdbx_seq_one_letter_code
_entity_poly.pdbx_strand_id
1 'polypeptide(L)'
;MSALSKAQKEVLERKIARWVWQKQRPVTAAEIARKFSVGIHLARCLIQRIMRRADGIRCTLETAPGKNSAGNTGIVKYFSVQHLPESYQPKSTGKKEL
;
A
#
# COMPACT_ATOMS: atom_id res chain seq x y z
N MET A 1 -20.28 -12.12 -2.72
CA MET A 1 -19.45 -10.91 -2.49
C MET A 1 -19.29 -10.18 -3.82
N SER A 2 -19.79 -8.96 -3.95
CA SER A 2 -19.70 -8.18 -5.19
C SER A 2 -18.23 -7.84 -5.48
N ALA A 3 -17.74 -8.22 -6.67
CA ALA A 3 -16.39 -7.89 -7.08
C ALA A 3 -16.24 -6.36 -7.20
N LEU A 4 -15.19 -5.80 -6.59
CA LEU A 4 -14.89 -4.37 -6.71
C LEU A 4 -14.78 -3.96 -8.20
N SER A 5 -15.40 -2.84 -8.55
CA SER A 5 -15.30 -2.27 -9.89
C SER A 5 -13.86 -1.81 -10.18
N LYS A 6 -13.53 -1.60 -11.47
CA LYS A 6 -12.21 -1.12 -11.88
C LYS A 6 -11.85 0.21 -11.20
N ALA A 7 -12.78 1.16 -11.18
CA ALA A 7 -12.60 2.47 -10.55
C ALA A 7 -12.37 2.35 -9.03
N GLN A 8 -13.11 1.47 -8.34
CA GLN A 8 -12.92 1.24 -6.91
C GLN A 8 -11.53 0.67 -6.60
N LYS A 9 -11.03 -0.25 -7.44
CA LYS A 9 -9.67 -0.80 -7.31
C LYS A 9 -8.62 0.29 -7.50
N GLU A 10 -8.74 1.14 -8.51
CA GLU A 10 -7.79 2.23 -8.74
C GLU A 10 -7.75 3.24 -7.59
N VAL A 11 -8.91 3.61 -7.04
CA VAL A 11 -8.98 4.49 -5.86
C VAL A 11 -8.29 3.82 -4.66
N LEU A 12 -8.53 2.52 -4.46
CA LEU A 12 -7.93 1.78 -3.36
C LEU A 12 -6.41 1.62 -3.52
N GLU A 13 -5.93 1.36 -4.73
CA GLU A 13 -4.49 1.32 -5.07
C GLU A 13 -3.80 2.64 -4.68
N ARG A 14 -4.37 3.78 -5.08
CA ARG A 14 -3.84 5.10 -4.72
C ARG A 14 -3.85 5.36 -3.22
N LYS A 15 -4.94 5.00 -2.53
CA LYS A 15 -5.04 5.14 -1.06
C LYS A 15 -4.01 4.27 -0.33
N ILE A 16 -3.79 3.03 -0.80
CA ILE A 16 -2.76 2.14 -0.26
C ILE A 16 -1.38 2.75 -0.48
N ALA A 17 -1.03 3.15 -1.72
CA ALA A 17 0.28 3.71 -2.02
C ALA A 17 0.59 4.93 -1.15
N ARG A 18 -0.37 5.85 -1.00
CA ARG A 18 -0.26 7.00 -0.10
C ARG A 18 -0.02 6.58 1.35
N TRP A 19 -0.83 5.65 1.86
CA TRP A 19 -0.72 5.21 3.25
C TRP A 19 0.61 4.53 3.54
N VAL A 20 1.10 3.68 2.64
CA VAL A 20 2.40 3.02 2.76
C VAL A 20 3.53 4.04 2.73
N TRP A 21 3.48 5.01 1.82
CA TRP A 21 4.46 6.10 1.77
C TRP A 21 4.48 6.90 3.09
N GLN A 22 3.33 7.24 3.64
CA GLN A 22 3.21 7.93 4.93
C GLN A 22 3.75 7.13 6.12
N LYS A 23 3.78 5.79 6.03
CA LYS A 23 4.29 4.94 7.11
C LYS A 23 5.80 5.05 7.28
N GLN A 24 6.54 5.50 6.26
CA GLN A 24 8.01 5.60 6.27
C GLN A 24 8.70 4.29 6.71
N ARG A 25 8.01 3.15 6.53
CA ARG A 25 8.52 1.80 6.78
C ARG A 25 7.86 0.79 5.85
N PRO A 26 8.51 -0.32 5.54
CA PRO A 26 7.88 -1.41 4.81
C PRO A 26 6.71 -2.03 5.59
N VAL A 27 5.70 -2.50 4.86
CA VAL A 27 4.50 -3.14 5.42
C VAL A 27 4.21 -4.47 4.74
N THR A 28 3.56 -5.38 5.45
CA THR A 28 3.12 -6.66 4.90
C THR A 28 1.75 -6.55 4.21
N ALA A 29 1.45 -7.49 3.32
CA ALA A 29 0.12 -7.60 2.72
C ALA A 29 -1.01 -7.76 3.78
N ALA A 30 -0.71 -8.36 4.93
CA ALA A 30 -1.66 -8.50 6.03
C ALA A 30 -1.93 -7.18 6.76
N GLU A 31 -0.93 -6.31 6.91
CA GLU A 31 -1.14 -4.97 7.43
C GLU A 31 -2.03 -4.14 6.50
N ILE A 32 -1.83 -4.24 5.19
CA ILE A 32 -2.69 -3.60 4.19
C ILE A 32 -4.11 -4.16 4.26
N ALA A 33 -4.25 -5.49 4.30
CA ALA A 33 -5.55 -6.17 4.42
C ALA A 33 -6.34 -5.68 5.63
N ARG A 34 -5.69 -5.62 6.81
CA ARG A 34 -6.30 -5.10 8.05
C ARG A 34 -6.63 -3.61 7.94
N LYS A 35 -5.72 -2.79 7.43
CA LYS A 35 -5.92 -1.33 7.35
C LYS A 35 -7.10 -0.93 6.46
N PHE A 36 -7.32 -1.66 5.38
CA PHE A 36 -8.32 -1.34 4.36
C PHE A 36 -9.54 -2.28 4.39
N SER A 37 -9.63 -3.16 5.39
CA SER A 37 -10.71 -4.14 5.55
C SER A 37 -10.96 -4.95 4.27
N VAL A 38 -9.87 -5.43 3.65
CA VAL A 38 -9.92 -6.27 2.44
C VAL A 38 -9.32 -7.65 2.70
N GLY A 39 -9.73 -8.65 1.93
CA GLY A 39 -9.14 -9.98 2.01
C GLY A 39 -7.64 -9.98 1.64
N ILE A 40 -6.86 -10.87 2.27
CA ILE A 40 -5.40 -10.95 2.06
C ILE A 40 -5.02 -11.22 0.59
N HIS A 41 -5.83 -12.02 -0.13
CA HIS A 41 -5.63 -12.26 -1.56
C HIS A 41 -5.78 -10.98 -2.38
N LEU A 42 -6.82 -10.18 -2.09
CA LEU A 42 -7.04 -8.90 -2.76
C LEU A 42 -5.92 -7.90 -2.44
N ALA A 43 -5.45 -7.84 -1.18
CA ALA A 43 -4.31 -6.99 -0.82
C ALA A 43 -3.05 -7.35 -1.63
N ARG A 44 -2.75 -8.64 -1.80
CA ARG A 44 -1.63 -9.10 -2.65
C ARG A 44 -1.81 -8.70 -4.11
N CYS A 45 -3.01 -8.84 -4.66
CA CYS A 45 -3.32 -8.39 -6.03
C CYS A 45 -3.14 -6.87 -6.18
N LEU A 46 -3.58 -6.07 -5.21
CA LEU A 46 -3.44 -4.62 -5.22
C LEU A 46 -1.98 -4.19 -5.17
N ILE A 47 -1.14 -4.84 -4.34
CA ILE A 47 0.31 -4.59 -4.31
C ILE A 47 0.91 -4.79 -5.70
N GLN A 48 0.65 -5.94 -6.33
CA GLN A 48 1.19 -6.22 -7.66
C GLN A 48 0.70 -5.23 -8.72
N ARG A 49 -0.53 -4.71 -8.58
CA ARG A 49 -1.06 -3.69 -9.48
C ARG A 49 -0.38 -2.35 -9.27
N ILE A 50 -0.18 -1.92 -8.03
CA ILE A 50 0.55 -0.69 -7.69
C ILE A 50 1.96 -0.74 -8.29
N MET A 51 2.66 -1.87 -8.15
CA MET A 51 3.99 -2.07 -8.73
C MET A 51 4.06 -1.97 -10.25
N ARG A 52 2.93 -2.18 -10.95
CA ARG A 52 2.83 -2.08 -12.42
C ARG A 52 2.29 -0.73 -12.88
N ARG A 53 2.00 0.22 -11.98
CA ARG A 53 1.49 1.53 -12.39
C ARG A 53 2.61 2.33 -13.05
N ALA A 54 2.26 3.01 -14.14
CA ALA A 54 3.16 3.89 -14.89
C ALA A 54 2.95 5.38 -14.55
N ASP A 55 2.20 5.68 -13.49
CA ASP A 55 1.84 7.05 -13.09
C ASP A 55 2.84 7.68 -12.10
N GLY A 56 4.06 7.15 -12.05
CA GLY A 56 5.18 7.71 -11.29
C GLY A 56 5.34 7.18 -9.86
N ILE A 57 4.44 6.33 -9.34
CA ILE A 57 4.64 5.68 -8.03
C ILE A 57 5.86 4.74 -8.12
N ARG A 58 6.87 4.94 -7.27
CA ARG A 58 8.01 4.02 -7.14
C ARG A 58 7.92 3.23 -5.85
N CYS A 59 7.97 1.91 -5.95
CA CYS A 59 7.79 1.01 -4.83
C CYS A 59 8.71 -0.21 -4.91
N THR A 60 9.03 -0.81 -3.76
CA THR A 60 9.77 -2.07 -3.68
C THR A 60 8.96 -3.15 -2.99
N LEU A 61 9.28 -4.40 -3.34
CA LEU A 61 8.78 -5.57 -2.65
C LEU A 61 9.97 -6.45 -2.30
N GLU A 62 10.36 -6.40 -1.04
CA GLU A 62 11.52 -7.12 -0.52
C GLU A 62 11.08 -8.37 0.22
N THR A 63 11.92 -9.40 0.19
CA THR A 63 11.68 -10.67 0.86
C THR A 63 12.71 -10.82 1.97
N ALA A 64 12.27 -10.84 3.22
CA ALA A 64 13.16 -10.86 4.38
C ALA A 64 12.59 -11.76 5.50
N PRO A 65 13.45 -12.28 6.41
CA PRO A 65 12.99 -12.96 7.62
C PRO A 65 12.12 -12.03 8.48
N GLY A 66 11.01 -12.54 8.99
CA GLY A 66 10.09 -11.79 9.83
C GLY A 66 8.94 -12.62 10.37
N LYS A 67 8.05 -11.99 11.14
CA LYS A 67 6.81 -12.62 11.61
C LYS A 67 5.75 -12.56 10.52
N ASN A 68 5.22 -13.70 10.12
CA ASN A 68 4.13 -13.78 9.17
C ASN A 68 2.79 -13.41 9.84
N SER A 69 1.70 -13.44 9.06
CA SER A 69 0.37 -13.07 9.54
C SER A 69 -0.20 -14.01 10.61
N ALA A 70 0.34 -15.22 10.73
CA ALA A 70 -0.02 -16.22 11.74
C ALA A 70 0.87 -16.15 12.99
N GLY A 71 1.79 -15.19 13.08
CA GLY A 71 2.69 -15.02 14.23
C GLY A 71 3.97 -15.86 14.17
N ASN A 72 4.11 -16.72 13.14
CA ASN A 72 5.28 -17.59 12.99
C ASN A 72 6.44 -16.84 12.32
N THR A 73 7.66 -17.12 12.77
CA THR A 73 8.88 -16.64 12.11
C THR A 73 9.08 -17.37 10.78
N GLY A 74 9.35 -16.62 9.71
CA GLY A 74 9.63 -17.18 8.39
C GLY A 74 9.98 -16.10 7.39
N ILE A 75 9.96 -16.45 6.11
CA ILE A 75 10.21 -15.50 5.02
C ILE A 75 8.94 -14.72 4.69
N VAL A 76 8.99 -13.39 4.74
CA VAL A 76 7.86 -12.49 4.54
C VAL A 76 8.16 -11.47 3.46
N LYS A 77 7.14 -11.09 2.69
CA LYS A 77 7.23 -10.00 1.71
C LYS A 77 6.82 -8.67 2.32
N TYR A 78 7.72 -7.71 2.23
CA TYR A 78 7.58 -6.34 2.72
C TYR A 78 7.46 -5.38 1.55
N PHE A 79 6.34 -4.66 1.49
CA PHE A 79 6.04 -3.67 0.48
C PHE A 79 6.37 -2.28 0.99
N SER A 80 7.08 -1.49 0.20
CA SER A 80 7.40 -0.09 0.50
C SER A 80 7.07 0.81 -0.69
N VAL A 81 6.77 2.08 -0.42
CA VAL A 81 6.61 3.11 -1.46
C VAL A 81 7.68 4.16 -1.21
N GLN A 82 8.66 4.24 -2.10
CA GLN A 82 9.82 5.12 -1.99
C GLN A 82 9.52 6.53 -2.51
N HIS A 83 8.74 6.61 -3.59
CA HIS A 83 8.34 7.88 -4.17
C HIS A 83 6.85 7.88 -4.47
N LEU A 84 6.18 8.95 -4.01
CA LEU A 84 4.78 9.23 -4.29
C LEU A 84 4.69 10.55 -5.07
N PRO A 85 4.11 10.55 -6.28
CA PRO A 85 3.87 11.76 -7.06
C PRO A 85 3.13 12.83 -6.26
N GLU A 86 3.47 14.11 -6.47
CA GLU A 86 2.88 15.25 -5.75
C GLU A 86 1.35 15.29 -5.82
N SER A 87 0.77 14.93 -6.97
CA SER A 87 -0.68 14.83 -7.18
C SER A 87 -1.37 13.83 -6.24
N TYR A 88 -0.62 12.86 -5.70
CA TYR A 88 -1.09 11.88 -4.74
C TYR A 88 -0.69 12.19 -3.30
N GLN A 89 0.19 13.16 -3.06
CA GLN A 89 0.54 13.60 -1.72
C GLN A 89 -0.67 14.30 -1.07
N PRO A 90 -0.78 14.28 0.28
CA PRO A 90 -1.75 15.13 0.94
C PRO A 90 -1.47 16.58 0.52
N LYS A 91 -2.49 17.29 0.02
CA LYS A 91 -2.38 18.74 -0.14
C LYS A 91 -2.01 19.27 1.24
N SER A 92 -0.90 19.99 1.35
CA SER A 92 -0.63 20.78 2.55
C SER A 92 -1.86 21.67 2.75
N THR A 93 -2.75 21.29 3.66
CA THR A 93 -3.62 22.26 4.28
C THR A 93 -2.66 23.14 5.04
N GLY A 94 -2.22 24.22 4.39
CA GLY A 94 -1.53 25.29 5.07
C GLY A 94 -2.39 25.65 6.28
N LYS A 95 -1.94 25.25 7.46
CA LYS A 95 -2.19 26.06 8.65
C LYS A 95 -1.47 27.37 8.34
N LYS A 96 -2.19 28.29 7.70
CA LYS A 96 -1.83 29.69 7.75
C LYS A 96 -1.87 30.09 9.23
N GLU A 97 -0.76 30.66 9.63
CA GLU A 97 -0.52 31.56 10.73
C GLU A 97 -1.80 32.22 11.29
N LEU A 98 -1.92 32.17 12.61
CA LEU A 98 -2.33 33.27 13.50
C LEU A 98 -1.84 32.92 14.91
#